data_AF-A0A060SWE9-F1
#
_entry.id   AF-A0A060SWE9-F1
#
_cell.length_a   1.000
_cell.length_b   1.000
_cell.length_c   1.000
_cell.angle_alpha   90.00
_cell.angle_beta   90.00
_cell.angle_gamma   90.00
#
_symmetry.space_group_name_H-M   'P 1'
#
loop_
_entity.id
_entity.type
_entity.pdbx_description
1 polymer ?
#
loop_
_entity_poly.entity_id
_entity_poly.type
_entity_poly.pdbx_seq_one_letter_code
_entity_poly.pdbx_strand_id
1 'polypeptide(L)'
;MAAHILRALACLVVVFLSYAVAIWPIPRTLLTGTSPAKLSPNFGINLHGLPSPPADVVAAISRTQSRLRSDSLERLVLGRGSADVQEIGRARLLTSLTATLRPGSPVESIAEETTAAIDSKDESYELSIPDDRGVATLVANSSLGLLRGLTTFEQLWYDHKGTKYTLEAPIHILDEPAFLVSIPRPAAAKLKANSGMNGSFPVADILRTLDAMSWVKLSILYWHVIDSQSFPLEVGAFPELSEKGAYSAEEVYTRTDVQRIVKYANERGIDVVMELDSPGHTTAISAAHPEHVACAAKSPWSKYASEPPAGQLRIASRSTLSFARTLFSSVAAALPGTMMSSGGDEVNLPCWEEDEETVADLARRNITIADALNEFVQTVQGVIKEHGKTPFIKSDMVLTHDVPVLDDTVVVVWQTSEDAAAVANRRLRLIHQPSNYFYLAYSFDPFANLTAAQHALVLGGQDSLLVARPTSAHEGPPFSGQMPLWSEQSSPENLDPIVWPRLAAGAEVFWTGATLPNGSPRLGANATSGTHALARLHELRYRLVDRGVKAIALQPKWCVLRPGECDLDS
;
A
#
# COMPACT_ATOMS: atom_id res chain seq x y z
N MET A 1 46.38 6.80 53.86
CA MET A 1 45.34 7.85 53.87
C MET A 1 45.14 8.42 52.46
N ALA A 2 44.86 7.56 51.47
CA ALA A 2 44.73 7.93 50.05
C ALA A 2 44.09 6.77 49.25
N ALA A 3 42.80 6.49 49.47
CA ALA A 3 42.09 5.39 48.78
C ALA A 3 40.55 5.51 48.71
N HIS A 4 39.91 6.49 49.36
CA HIS A 4 38.45 6.49 49.60
C HIS A 4 37.69 7.76 49.16
N ILE A 5 38.27 8.60 48.29
CA ILE A 5 37.62 9.86 47.84
C ILE A 5 37.27 9.85 46.32
N LEU A 6 37.67 8.82 45.56
CA LEU A 6 37.39 8.69 44.11
C LEU A 6 36.33 7.61 43.78
N ARG A 7 35.23 7.58 44.53
CA ARG A 7 34.00 6.80 44.19
C ARG A 7 32.71 7.62 44.33
N ALA A 8 32.81 8.95 44.25
CA ALA A 8 31.69 9.89 44.36
C ALA A 8 31.49 10.77 43.10
N LEU A 9 32.05 10.39 41.95
CA LEU A 9 31.50 10.75 40.65
C LEU A 9 30.82 9.51 40.05
N ALA A 10 29.68 9.15 40.62
CA ALA A 10 28.75 8.28 39.91
C ALA A 10 28.26 9.07 38.69
N CYS A 11 28.57 8.54 37.51
CA CYS A 11 28.26 9.14 36.23
C CYS A 11 26.83 9.69 36.19
N LEU A 12 26.71 11.01 36.10
CA LEU A 12 25.53 11.66 35.56
C LEU A 12 25.55 11.45 34.05
N VAL A 13 25.38 10.19 33.63
CA VAL A 13 24.90 9.87 32.30
C VAL A 13 23.50 10.45 32.28
N VAL A 14 23.40 11.69 31.81
CA VAL A 14 22.16 12.17 31.21
C VAL A 14 21.96 11.26 30.02
N VAL A 15 21.22 10.17 30.25
CA VAL A 15 20.57 9.45 29.17
C VAL A 15 19.67 10.51 28.56
N PHE A 16 20.11 11.08 27.44
CA PHE A 16 19.23 11.77 26.53
C PHE A 16 18.25 10.70 26.06
N LEU A 17 17.16 10.55 26.81
CA LEU A 17 15.98 9.82 26.39
C LEU A 17 15.50 10.53 25.14
N SER A 18 16.00 10.07 23.99
CA SER A 18 15.55 10.52 22.68
C SER A 18 14.07 10.19 22.63
N TYR A 19 13.25 11.22 22.78
CA TYR A 19 11.81 11.08 22.67
C TYR A 19 11.52 10.43 21.30
N ALA A 20 10.86 9.29 21.32
CA ALA A 20 10.38 8.69 20.09
C ALA A 20 9.23 9.57 19.61
N VAL A 21 9.51 10.39 18.60
CA VAL A 21 8.49 11.19 17.92
C VAL A 21 7.48 10.21 17.32
N ALA A 22 6.22 10.21 17.77
CA ALA A 22 5.20 9.24 17.35
C ALA A 22 4.64 9.45 15.92
N ILE A 23 5.50 9.89 15.00
CA ILE A 23 5.21 10.14 13.58
C ILE A 23 5.62 8.93 12.74
N TRP A 24 4.75 8.57 11.80
CA TRP A 24 4.96 7.53 10.80
C TRP A 24 4.14 7.80 9.52
N PRO A 25 4.73 7.85 8.32
CA PRO A 25 6.17 7.92 8.03
C PRO A 25 6.84 9.15 8.61
N ILE A 26 8.11 9.02 8.98
CA ILE A 26 8.94 10.15 9.40
C ILE A 26 9.11 11.19 8.25
N PRO A 27 8.92 12.50 8.51
CA PRO A 27 8.94 13.51 7.46
C PRO A 27 10.35 13.75 6.89
N ARG A 28 10.46 14.31 5.68
CA ARG A 28 11.76 14.72 5.09
C ARG A 28 12.54 15.68 6.00
N THR A 29 11.87 16.71 6.51
CA THR A 29 12.43 17.65 7.49
C THR A 29 11.57 17.61 8.74
N LEU A 30 12.20 17.38 9.88
CA LEU A 30 11.58 17.44 11.20
C LEU A 30 12.53 18.17 12.15
N LEU A 31 12.15 19.40 12.51
CA LEU A 31 12.81 20.19 13.54
C LEU A 31 11.90 20.23 14.76
N THR A 32 12.42 19.82 15.92
CA THR A 32 11.71 19.77 17.19
C THR A 32 12.45 20.56 18.27
N GLY A 33 11.71 21.10 19.21
CA GLY A 33 12.23 21.62 20.47
C GLY A 33 12.10 20.63 21.61
N THR A 34 12.03 21.16 22.83
CA THR A 34 11.92 20.42 24.09
C THR A 34 10.89 21.02 25.04
N SER A 35 10.03 21.92 24.54
CA SER A 35 8.98 22.55 25.34
C SER A 35 7.67 21.77 25.23
N PRO A 36 6.95 21.57 26.35
CA PRO A 36 5.64 20.94 26.29
C PRO A 36 4.57 21.88 25.71
N ALA A 37 3.69 21.32 24.88
CA ALA A 37 2.51 21.99 24.34
C ALA A 37 1.29 21.07 24.41
N LYS A 38 0.09 21.64 24.57
CA LYS A 38 -1.18 20.90 24.68
C LYS A 38 -2.29 21.57 23.90
N LEU A 39 -3.23 20.79 23.38
CA LEU A 39 -4.40 21.33 22.70
C LEU A 39 -5.37 21.97 23.70
N SER A 40 -6.01 23.06 23.26
CA SER A 40 -7.17 23.64 23.92
C SER A 40 -8.33 22.64 23.95
N PRO A 41 -9.14 22.58 25.03
CA PRO A 41 -10.41 21.85 25.01
C PRO A 41 -11.35 22.27 23.87
N ASN A 42 -11.21 23.51 23.40
CA ASN A 42 -11.96 24.09 22.28
C ASN A 42 -11.09 24.18 21.00
N PHE A 43 -10.10 23.29 20.82
CA PHE A 43 -9.19 23.34 19.69
C PHE A 43 -9.93 23.22 18.34
N GLY A 44 -9.74 24.21 17.48
CA GLY A 44 -10.33 24.28 16.14
C GLY A 44 -9.31 24.08 15.03
N ILE A 45 -9.78 23.61 13.87
CA ILE A 45 -9.02 23.60 12.63
C ILE A 45 -9.80 24.48 11.66
N ASN A 46 -9.17 25.56 11.18
CA ASN A 46 -9.78 26.56 10.34
C ASN A 46 -9.16 26.53 8.95
N LEU A 47 -9.97 26.66 7.90
CA LEU A 47 -9.47 26.92 6.56
C LEU A 47 -9.36 28.43 6.33
N HIS A 48 -8.21 28.88 5.86
CA HIS A 48 -7.96 30.27 5.49
C HIS A 48 -7.77 30.39 3.98
N GLY A 49 -8.24 31.49 3.39
CA GLY A 49 -8.16 31.74 1.94
C GLY A 49 -9.10 30.90 1.06
N LEU A 50 -9.93 30.04 1.65
CA LEU A 50 -10.85 29.14 0.94
C LEU A 50 -12.31 29.49 1.26
N PRO A 51 -12.97 30.36 0.46
CA PRO A 51 -14.35 30.80 0.73
C PRO A 51 -15.40 29.70 0.47
N SER A 52 -15.11 28.79 -0.46
CA SER A 52 -15.96 27.64 -0.81
C SER A 52 -15.09 26.37 -0.85
N PRO A 53 -14.70 25.82 0.32
CA PRO A 53 -13.82 24.65 0.36
C PRO A 53 -14.54 23.39 -0.15
N PRO A 54 -13.83 22.48 -0.85
CA PRO A 54 -14.39 21.20 -1.27
C PRO A 54 -14.92 20.36 -0.09
N ALA A 55 -15.99 19.61 -0.35
CA ALA A 55 -16.70 18.87 0.70
C ALA A 55 -15.84 17.79 1.38
N ASP A 56 -14.92 17.17 0.63
CA ASP A 56 -14.01 16.15 1.13
C ASP A 56 -12.84 16.74 1.95
N VAL A 57 -12.39 17.97 1.65
CA VAL A 57 -11.46 18.74 2.50
C VAL A 57 -12.13 19.07 3.85
N VAL A 58 -13.39 19.51 3.84
CA VAL A 58 -14.17 19.74 5.07
C VAL A 58 -14.38 18.43 5.84
N ALA A 59 -14.62 17.32 5.13
CA ALA A 59 -14.72 15.99 5.74
C ALA A 59 -13.37 15.53 6.33
N ALA A 60 -12.25 15.78 5.67
CA ALA A 60 -10.91 15.47 6.18
C ALA A 60 -10.64 16.20 7.49
N ILE A 61 -10.91 17.50 7.56
CA ILE A 61 -10.82 18.28 8.81
C ILE A 61 -11.73 17.72 9.89
N SER A 62 -12.97 17.37 9.54
CA SER A 62 -13.93 16.79 10.49
C SER A 62 -13.45 15.44 11.05
N ARG A 63 -12.84 14.59 10.20
CA ARG A 63 -12.18 13.34 10.61
C ARG A 63 -11.00 13.62 11.54
N THR A 64 -10.12 14.56 11.18
CA THR A 64 -8.97 14.95 12.00
C THR A 64 -9.38 15.48 13.37
N GLN A 65 -10.34 16.40 13.44
CA GLN A 65 -10.90 16.86 14.71
C GLN A 65 -11.54 15.73 15.53
N SER A 66 -12.15 14.75 14.88
CA SER A 66 -12.70 13.56 15.56
C SER A 66 -11.58 12.73 16.20
N ARG A 67 -10.53 12.40 15.44
CA ARG A 67 -9.34 11.65 15.92
C ARG A 67 -8.59 12.39 17.03
N LEU A 68 -8.39 13.71 16.89
CA LEU A 68 -7.82 14.56 17.94
C LEU A 68 -8.64 14.60 19.24
N ARG A 69 -9.90 14.14 19.24
CA ARG A 69 -10.68 13.93 20.47
C ARG A 69 -10.63 12.48 20.94
N SER A 70 -10.84 11.52 20.04
CA SER A 70 -11.03 10.11 20.38
C SER A 70 -9.76 9.28 20.58
N ASP A 71 -8.64 9.62 19.94
CA ASP A 71 -7.40 8.84 20.05
C ASP A 71 -6.81 8.89 21.47
N SER A 72 -6.55 7.73 22.08
CA SER A 72 -6.15 7.57 23.48
C SER A 72 -4.68 7.19 23.69
N LEU A 73 -3.82 7.42 22.69
CA LEU A 73 -2.43 6.99 22.71
C LEU A 73 -1.62 7.71 23.81
N GLU A 74 -1.42 7.05 24.96
CA GLU A 74 -0.41 7.49 25.92
C GLU A 74 0.99 7.00 25.49
N ARG A 75 2.04 7.77 25.81
CA ARG A 75 3.45 7.42 25.56
C ARG A 75 3.81 5.98 25.96
N LEU A 76 4.62 5.31 25.14
CA LEU A 76 5.16 3.98 25.42
C LEU A 76 6.36 4.02 26.39
N VAL A 77 6.12 4.53 27.60
CA VAL A 77 7.09 4.56 28.71
C VAL A 77 6.49 3.99 30.00
N LEU A 78 7.33 3.67 30.99
CA LEU A 78 6.88 3.36 32.34
C LEU A 78 6.14 4.55 32.96
N GLY A 79 4.99 4.27 33.61
CA GLY A 79 4.06 5.30 34.07
C GLY A 79 3.16 5.89 32.97
N ARG A 80 3.43 5.62 31.68
CA ARG A 80 2.63 6.14 30.56
C ARG A 80 2.53 7.67 30.64
N GLY A 81 1.40 8.25 30.26
CA GLY A 81 1.16 9.70 30.41
C GLY A 81 1.16 10.20 31.86
N SER A 82 1.14 9.33 32.87
CA SER A 82 1.31 9.77 34.27
C SER A 82 2.75 10.18 34.57
N ALA A 83 3.73 9.81 33.74
CA ALA A 83 5.11 10.28 33.85
C ALA A 83 5.24 11.78 33.50
N ASP A 84 4.35 12.31 32.65
CA ASP A 84 4.47 13.64 32.06
C ASP A 84 3.58 14.70 32.74
N VAL A 85 2.88 14.37 33.84
CA VAL A 85 1.88 15.25 34.50
C VAL A 85 2.44 16.64 34.83
N GLN A 86 3.71 16.74 35.21
CA GLN A 86 4.36 18.01 35.49
C GLN A 86 4.54 18.88 34.23
N GLU A 87 4.91 18.26 33.12
CA GLU A 87 5.12 18.94 31.84
C GLU A 87 3.77 19.27 31.16
N ILE A 88 2.77 18.39 31.26
CA ILE A 88 1.38 18.67 30.87
C ILE A 88 0.82 19.88 31.65
N GLY A 89 1.17 19.99 32.95
CA GLY A 89 0.81 21.15 33.77
C GLY A 89 1.39 22.47 33.24
N ARG A 90 2.64 22.45 32.79
CA ARG A 90 3.39 23.58 32.21
C ARG A 90 3.13 23.84 30.73
N ALA A 91 2.54 22.88 30.03
CA ALA A 91 2.39 22.89 28.58
C ALA A 91 1.66 24.14 28.08
N ARG A 92 2.23 24.79 27.05
CA ARG A 92 1.61 25.95 26.38
C ARG A 92 0.34 25.52 25.64
N LEU A 93 -0.69 26.37 25.63
CA LEU A 93 -1.99 26.04 25.02
C LEU A 93 -1.99 26.38 23.53
N LEU A 94 -2.20 25.38 22.68
CA LEU A 94 -2.49 25.55 21.25
C LEU A 94 -4.00 25.69 21.05
N THR A 95 -4.46 26.81 20.52
CA THR A 95 -5.89 27.14 20.39
C THR A 95 -6.48 26.72 19.05
N SER A 96 -5.69 26.75 17.98
CA SER A 96 -6.14 26.30 16.66
C SER A 96 -5.00 25.88 15.73
N LEU A 97 -5.37 25.21 14.63
CA LEU A 97 -4.57 25.02 13.43
C LEU A 97 -5.23 25.80 12.28
N THR A 98 -4.45 26.60 11.55
CA THR A 98 -4.89 27.29 10.33
C THR A 98 -4.33 26.55 9.12
N ALA A 99 -5.20 25.88 8.37
CA ALA A 99 -4.89 25.21 7.11
C ALA A 99 -5.11 26.17 5.93
N THR A 100 -4.14 26.28 5.02
CA THR A 100 -4.12 27.28 3.94
C THR A 100 -3.49 26.70 2.67
N LEU A 101 -4.07 26.93 1.49
CA LEU A 101 -3.37 26.69 0.22
C LEU A 101 -2.45 27.87 -0.12
N ARG A 102 -1.29 27.61 -0.75
CA ARG A 102 -0.39 28.69 -1.18
C ARG A 102 -1.08 29.59 -2.21
N PRO A 103 -0.77 30.91 -2.24
CA PRO A 103 -1.35 31.81 -3.22
C PRO A 103 -1.05 31.36 -4.66
N GLY A 104 -2.10 31.17 -5.46
CA GLY A 104 -2.01 30.69 -6.84
C GLY A 104 -2.22 29.18 -7.02
N SER A 105 -2.33 28.40 -5.94
CA SER A 105 -2.76 27.00 -5.99
C SER A 105 -4.19 26.86 -6.54
N PRO A 106 -4.49 25.79 -7.31
CA PRO A 106 -5.87 25.43 -7.64
C PRO A 106 -6.66 25.08 -6.38
N VAL A 107 -7.99 25.19 -6.46
CA VAL A 107 -8.91 24.79 -5.38
C VAL A 107 -9.73 23.62 -5.89
N GLU A 108 -9.12 22.44 -5.89
CA GLU A 108 -9.70 21.18 -6.31
C GLU A 108 -10.00 20.29 -5.10
N SER A 109 -10.92 19.34 -5.25
CA SER A 109 -11.20 18.35 -4.21
C SER A 109 -10.02 17.39 -4.02
N ILE A 110 -9.93 16.77 -2.84
CA ILE A 110 -8.94 15.71 -2.59
C ILE A 110 -9.13 14.60 -3.63
N ALA A 111 -10.38 14.24 -3.94
CA ALA A 111 -10.70 13.19 -4.89
C ALA A 111 -10.21 13.50 -6.33
N GLU A 112 -10.43 14.72 -6.83
CA GLU A 112 -9.96 15.15 -8.16
C GLU A 112 -8.42 15.05 -8.26
N GLU A 113 -7.71 15.70 -7.35
CA GLU A 113 -6.23 15.67 -7.29
C GLU A 113 -5.69 14.23 -7.11
N THR A 114 -6.41 13.38 -6.37
CA THR A 114 -6.06 11.96 -6.18
C THR A 114 -6.16 11.15 -7.46
N THR A 115 -7.09 11.49 -8.36
CA THR A 115 -7.31 10.76 -9.63
C THR A 115 -6.54 11.34 -10.81
N ALA A 116 -5.87 12.49 -10.64
CA ALA A 116 -5.03 13.11 -11.66
C ALA A 116 -3.86 12.22 -12.13
N ALA A 117 -3.18 12.61 -13.20
CA ALA A 117 -2.01 11.89 -13.68
C ALA A 117 -0.91 11.82 -12.60
N ILE A 118 -0.22 10.68 -12.50
CA ILE A 118 0.88 10.42 -11.55
C ILE A 118 1.82 11.63 -11.40
N ASP A 119 2.31 12.15 -12.54
CA ASP A 119 3.35 13.17 -12.57
C ASP A 119 2.83 14.60 -12.26
N SER A 120 1.52 14.76 -12.07
CA SER A 120 0.88 16.03 -11.68
C SER A 120 0.41 16.10 -10.23
N LYS A 121 0.54 15.02 -9.44
CA LYS A 121 0.11 15.00 -8.04
C LYS A 121 1.12 15.71 -7.15
N ASP A 122 0.69 16.79 -6.49
CA ASP A 122 1.46 17.44 -5.42
C ASP A 122 0.92 16.96 -4.07
N GLU A 123 1.75 16.30 -3.27
CA GLU A 123 1.43 15.84 -1.91
C GLU A 123 2.22 16.60 -0.82
N SER A 124 2.88 17.71 -1.19
CA SER A 124 3.78 18.46 -0.33
C SER A 124 3.04 19.35 0.68
N TYR A 125 3.63 19.48 1.87
CA TYR A 125 3.11 20.36 2.91
C TYR A 125 4.20 20.88 3.86
N GLU A 126 3.86 21.98 4.51
CA GLU A 126 4.63 22.66 5.54
C GLU A 126 3.74 22.77 6.79
N LEU A 127 4.17 22.18 7.90
CA LEU A 127 3.43 22.16 9.17
C LEU A 127 4.30 22.78 10.28
N SER A 128 3.77 23.79 10.96
CA SER A 128 4.45 24.46 12.06
C SER A 128 3.57 24.55 13.31
N ILE A 129 4.10 24.09 14.44
CA ILE A 129 3.59 24.33 15.79
C ILE A 129 4.54 25.32 16.46
N PRO A 130 4.15 26.60 16.63
CA PRO A 130 5.02 27.59 17.25
C PRO A 130 5.12 27.37 18.76
N ASP A 131 6.13 27.96 19.37
CA ASP A 131 6.19 28.12 20.81
C ASP A 131 5.51 29.42 21.28
N ASP A 132 5.50 30.47 20.44
CA ASP A 132 5.16 31.85 20.81
C ASP A 132 3.65 32.21 20.70
N ARG A 133 2.97 31.80 19.63
CA ARG A 133 1.69 32.38 19.18
C ARG A 133 0.43 31.53 19.42
N GLY A 134 0.58 30.30 19.90
CA GLY A 134 -0.56 29.43 20.25
C GLY A 134 -1.45 28.99 19.07
N VAL A 135 -1.10 29.32 17.82
CA VAL A 135 -1.82 28.94 16.60
C VAL A 135 -0.85 28.21 15.68
N ALA A 136 -1.13 26.95 15.36
CA ALA A 136 -0.35 26.19 14.38
C ALA A 136 -0.75 26.59 12.95
N THR A 137 0.16 26.39 12.01
CA THR A 137 -0.08 26.64 10.58
C THR A 137 0.24 25.41 9.74
N LEU A 138 -0.69 25.05 8.86
CA LEU A 138 -0.50 24.05 7.82
C LEU A 138 -0.65 24.75 6.46
N VAL A 139 0.38 24.65 5.63
CA VAL A 139 0.42 25.25 4.29
C VAL A 139 0.75 24.17 3.27
N ALA A 140 -0.02 24.07 2.20
CA ALA A 140 0.21 23.12 1.11
C ALA A 140 -0.06 23.74 -0.25
N ASN A 141 0.37 23.07 -1.32
CA ASN A 141 0.12 23.51 -2.69
C ASN A 141 -1.21 22.96 -3.25
N SER A 142 -1.82 21.99 -2.56
CA SER A 142 -2.94 21.15 -3.01
C SER A 142 -3.80 20.72 -1.83
N SER A 143 -5.05 20.32 -2.09
CA SER A 143 -5.94 19.72 -1.09
C SER A 143 -5.42 18.37 -0.55
N LEU A 144 -4.71 17.61 -1.38
CA LEU A 144 -4.04 16.36 -1.07
C LEU A 144 -2.87 16.60 -0.11
N GLY A 145 -2.04 17.63 -0.35
CA GLY A 145 -1.00 18.08 0.59
C GLY A 145 -1.58 18.53 1.93
N LEU A 146 -2.72 19.25 1.95
CA LEU A 146 -3.44 19.54 3.19
C LEU A 146 -3.86 18.25 3.91
N LEU A 147 -4.37 17.24 3.21
CA LEU A 147 -4.69 15.95 3.83
C LEU A 147 -3.46 15.29 4.45
N ARG A 148 -2.31 15.27 3.76
CA ARG A 148 -1.07 14.68 4.30
C ARG A 148 -0.56 15.41 5.54
N GLY A 149 -0.64 16.74 5.56
CA GLY A 149 -0.29 17.55 6.72
C GLY A 149 -1.26 17.42 7.89
N LEU A 150 -2.56 17.28 7.62
CA LEU A 150 -3.56 16.93 8.65
C LEU A 150 -3.27 15.56 9.26
N THR A 151 -2.97 14.54 8.43
CA THR A 151 -2.56 13.21 8.89
C THR A 151 -1.33 13.30 9.81
N THR A 152 -0.29 14.04 9.43
CA THR A 152 0.89 14.24 10.30
C THR A 152 0.52 14.98 11.58
N PHE A 153 -0.35 16.00 11.53
CA PHE A 153 -0.78 16.75 12.72
C PHE A 153 -1.50 15.86 13.75
N GLU A 154 -2.30 14.86 13.32
CA GLU A 154 -2.90 13.88 14.24
C GLU A 154 -1.84 13.10 15.05
N GLN A 155 -0.68 12.87 14.46
CA GLN A 155 0.34 11.97 15.01
C GLN A 155 1.22 12.63 16.09
N LEU A 156 1.18 13.96 16.22
CA LEU A 156 2.02 14.73 17.13
C LEU A 156 1.58 14.66 18.61
N TRP A 157 0.41 14.08 18.88
CA TRP A 157 -0.25 14.15 20.19
C TRP A 157 -0.32 12.80 20.90
N TYR A 158 0.06 12.83 22.17
CA TYR A 158 -0.26 11.81 23.17
C TYR A 158 -1.50 12.24 23.97
N ASP A 159 -2.24 11.30 24.54
CA ASP A 159 -3.27 11.58 25.54
C ASP A 159 -2.78 11.34 26.97
N HIS A 160 -3.23 12.17 27.90
CA HIS A 160 -3.39 11.76 29.29
C HIS A 160 -4.68 12.32 29.87
N LYS A 161 -5.62 11.44 30.22
CA LYS A 161 -6.94 11.78 30.81
C LYS A 161 -7.71 12.81 29.98
N GLY A 162 -7.68 12.67 28.65
CA GLY A 162 -8.36 13.56 27.71
C GLY A 162 -7.58 14.84 27.37
N THR A 163 -6.41 15.08 27.98
CA THR A 163 -5.53 16.19 27.58
C THR A 163 -4.59 15.71 26.47
N LYS A 164 -4.70 16.29 25.27
CA LYS A 164 -3.77 16.02 24.16
C LYS A 164 -2.52 16.88 24.30
N TYR A 165 -1.33 16.27 24.30
CA TYR A 165 -0.07 16.97 24.53
C TYR A 165 1.10 16.41 23.71
N THR A 166 2.13 17.23 23.55
CA THR A 166 3.45 16.88 23.03
C THR A 166 4.53 17.48 23.92
N LEU A 167 5.75 16.94 23.88
CA LEU A 167 6.92 17.42 24.63
C LEU A 167 7.96 18.12 23.73
N GLU A 168 7.68 18.20 22.43
CA GLU A 168 8.68 18.42 21.38
C GLU A 168 8.52 19.79 20.69
N ALA A 169 7.74 20.72 21.27
CA ALA A 169 7.52 22.04 20.69
C ALA A 169 8.73 22.99 20.87
N PRO A 170 8.95 23.96 19.96
CA PRO A 170 8.24 24.13 18.68
C PRO A 170 8.54 23.00 17.69
N ILE A 171 7.60 22.70 16.81
CA ILE A 171 7.76 21.69 15.75
C ILE A 171 7.66 22.39 14.39
N HIS A 172 8.61 22.14 13.49
CA HIS A 172 8.55 22.59 12.10
C HIS A 172 8.88 21.43 11.16
N ILE A 173 7.97 21.18 10.22
CA ILE A 173 8.00 20.06 9.29
C ILE A 173 7.85 20.57 7.87
N LEU A 174 8.73 20.12 6.98
CA LEU A 174 8.63 20.26 5.53
C LEU A 174 8.68 18.84 4.95
N ASP A 175 7.67 18.46 4.17
CA ASP A 175 7.48 17.05 3.80
C ASP A 175 6.78 16.87 2.46
N GLU A 176 7.15 15.80 1.77
CA GLU A 176 6.61 15.33 0.47
C GLU A 176 7.07 13.87 0.26
N PRO A 177 6.36 13.03 -0.51
CA PRO A 177 6.77 11.64 -0.76
C PRO A 177 8.11 11.55 -1.52
N ALA A 178 8.93 10.52 -1.31
CA ALA A 178 10.05 10.20 -2.22
C ALA A 178 9.56 9.63 -3.53
N PHE A 179 8.59 8.73 -3.44
CA PHE A 179 7.97 8.05 -4.55
C PHE A 179 6.47 7.92 -4.27
N LEU A 180 5.64 7.83 -5.31
CA LEU A 180 4.25 7.41 -5.11
C LEU A 180 4.23 5.98 -4.58
N VAL A 181 3.35 5.71 -3.61
CA VAL A 181 3.36 4.43 -2.88
C VAL A 181 2.12 3.62 -3.20
N SER A 182 2.34 2.45 -3.80
CA SER A 182 1.29 1.52 -4.23
C SER A 182 1.25 0.28 -3.35
N ILE A 183 0.07 -0.32 -3.21
CA ILE A 183 -0.15 -1.56 -2.48
C ILE A 183 -1.29 -2.29 -3.15
N PRO A 184 -1.18 -3.60 -3.42
CA PRO A 184 -2.32 -4.30 -3.92
C PRO A 184 -3.25 -4.76 -2.80
N ARG A 185 -4.54 -4.74 -3.11
CA ARG A 185 -5.51 -5.58 -2.40
C ARG A 185 -5.59 -6.94 -3.10
N PRO A 186 -5.84 -8.02 -2.34
CA PRO A 186 -5.53 -9.36 -2.83
C PRO A 186 -6.52 -9.86 -3.88
N ALA A 187 -5.99 -10.75 -4.73
CA ALA A 187 -6.73 -11.66 -5.60
C ALA A 187 -7.72 -12.54 -4.82
N ALA A 188 -8.69 -13.14 -5.52
CA ALA A 188 -9.77 -13.89 -4.90
C ALA A 188 -9.58 -15.43 -5.00
N ALA A 189 -8.88 -16.00 -4.01
CA ALA A 189 -8.46 -17.41 -3.84
C ALA A 189 -8.68 -17.90 -2.38
N LYS A 190 -8.85 -19.20 -2.02
CA LYS A 190 -9.35 -20.37 -2.78
C LYS A 190 -10.04 -21.44 -1.88
N LEU A 191 -10.89 -22.27 -2.52
CA LEU A 191 -11.50 -23.57 -2.15
C LEU A 191 -11.41 -24.14 -0.72
N LYS A 192 -12.62 -24.39 -0.19
CA LYS A 192 -13.01 -25.26 0.95
C LYS A 192 -12.20 -26.54 1.19
N ALA A 193 -11.95 -26.79 2.48
CA ALA A 193 -12.31 -28.05 3.14
C ALA A 193 -12.66 -27.83 4.65
N ASN A 194 -13.96 -27.87 4.97
CA ASN A 194 -14.57 -27.82 6.33
C ASN A 194 -14.33 -26.57 7.22
N SER A 195 -15.46 -25.93 7.61
CA SER A 195 -15.62 -24.93 8.69
C SER A 195 -14.72 -23.68 8.66
N GLY A 196 -15.18 -22.64 7.95
CA GLY A 196 -14.57 -21.31 7.87
C GLY A 196 -14.81 -20.71 6.48
N MET A 197 -15.21 -19.43 6.39
CA MET A 197 -15.49 -18.77 5.09
C MET A 197 -14.22 -18.14 4.53
N ASN A 198 -13.48 -18.89 3.71
CA ASN A 198 -12.35 -18.36 2.95
C ASN A 198 -12.85 -17.97 1.55
N GLY A 199 -12.79 -16.67 1.24
CA GLY A 199 -13.40 -16.08 0.05
C GLY A 199 -13.26 -14.56 0.02
N SER A 200 -14.08 -13.88 -0.79
CA SER A 200 -13.93 -12.46 -1.14
C SER A 200 -13.97 -11.51 0.07
N PHE A 201 -13.11 -10.47 0.09
CA PHE A 201 -13.05 -9.53 1.22
C PHE A 201 -14.31 -8.66 1.34
N PRO A 202 -15.00 -8.65 2.49
CA PRO A 202 -16.11 -7.74 2.72
C PRO A 202 -15.72 -6.27 2.50
N VAL A 203 -16.61 -5.49 1.90
CA VAL A 203 -16.42 -4.05 1.67
C VAL A 203 -15.99 -3.33 2.95
N ALA A 204 -16.54 -3.72 4.11
CA ALA A 204 -16.16 -3.16 5.41
C ALA A 204 -14.65 -3.29 5.72
N ASP A 205 -14.04 -4.43 5.40
CA ASP A 205 -12.60 -4.63 5.54
C ASP A 205 -11.81 -3.83 4.49
N ILE A 206 -12.35 -3.69 3.27
CA ILE A 206 -11.78 -2.81 2.24
C ILE A 206 -11.66 -1.37 2.75
N LEU A 207 -12.76 -0.81 3.25
CA LEU A 207 -12.78 0.56 3.80
C LEU A 207 -11.85 0.70 5.01
N ARG A 208 -11.76 -0.32 5.87
CA ARG A 208 -10.92 -0.29 7.07
C ARG A 208 -9.42 -0.34 6.76
N THR A 209 -8.98 -1.07 5.72
CA THR A 209 -7.60 -0.98 5.22
C THR A 209 -7.34 0.36 4.53
N LEU A 210 -8.30 0.94 3.79
CA LEU A 210 -8.17 2.29 3.21
C LEU A 210 -8.00 3.38 4.28
N ASP A 211 -8.72 3.26 5.40
CA ASP A 211 -8.51 4.09 6.59
C ASP A 211 -7.06 3.94 7.10
N ALA A 212 -6.58 2.72 7.33
CA ALA A 212 -5.23 2.46 7.80
C ALA A 212 -4.11 2.90 6.82
N MET A 213 -4.33 2.73 5.52
CA MET A 213 -3.47 3.22 4.43
C MET A 213 -3.31 4.74 4.52
N SER A 214 -4.43 5.45 4.67
CA SER A 214 -4.44 6.92 4.74
C SER A 214 -3.65 7.47 5.94
N TRP A 215 -3.67 6.77 7.08
CA TRP A 215 -2.96 7.19 8.30
C TRP A 215 -1.45 7.10 8.20
N VAL A 216 -0.92 6.32 7.25
CA VAL A 216 0.53 6.23 6.96
C VAL A 216 0.88 6.71 5.55
N LYS A 217 0.01 7.54 4.96
CA LYS A 217 0.22 8.26 3.69
C LYS A 217 0.47 7.38 2.45
N LEU A 218 -0.09 6.18 2.44
CA LEU A 218 -0.13 5.32 1.24
C LEU A 218 -1.14 5.90 0.24
N SER A 219 -0.82 5.90 -1.06
CA SER A 219 -1.55 6.70 -2.05
C SER A 219 -2.16 5.94 -3.24
N ILE A 220 -1.89 4.64 -3.39
CA ILE A 220 -2.54 3.80 -4.41
C ILE A 220 -3.00 2.46 -3.82
N LEU A 221 -4.25 2.10 -4.11
CA LEU A 221 -4.82 0.76 -3.97
C LEU A 221 -4.80 0.05 -5.33
N TYR A 222 -4.00 -0.99 -5.46
CA TYR A 222 -3.86 -1.81 -6.66
C TYR A 222 -4.75 -3.07 -6.52
N TRP A 223 -6.00 -2.96 -6.89
CA TRP A 223 -7.00 -3.99 -6.64
C TRP A 223 -6.95 -5.07 -7.72
N HIS A 224 -6.23 -6.17 -7.44
CA HIS A 224 -6.35 -7.42 -8.19
C HIS A 224 -7.69 -8.03 -7.84
N VAL A 225 -8.64 -8.01 -8.77
CA VAL A 225 -10.07 -8.22 -8.46
C VAL A 225 -10.67 -9.48 -9.10
N ILE A 226 -9.97 -10.11 -10.05
CA ILE A 226 -10.35 -11.39 -10.67
C ILE A 226 -9.10 -12.27 -10.83
N ASP A 227 -9.26 -13.58 -10.70
CA ASP A 227 -8.21 -14.58 -10.99
C ASP A 227 -8.90 -15.87 -11.51
N SER A 228 -8.12 -16.91 -11.84
CA SER A 228 -8.54 -18.25 -12.21
C SER A 228 -9.51 -18.89 -11.22
N GLN A 229 -9.42 -18.53 -9.94
CA GLN A 229 -10.19 -19.14 -8.87
C GLN A 229 -11.58 -18.51 -8.71
N SER A 230 -11.75 -17.21 -8.98
CA SER A 230 -13.07 -16.57 -8.99
C SER A 230 -13.09 -15.22 -9.73
N PHE A 231 -14.29 -14.88 -10.22
CA PHE A 231 -14.61 -13.60 -10.87
C PHE A 231 -15.68 -12.86 -10.05
N PRO A 232 -15.32 -12.15 -8.96
CA PRO A 232 -16.29 -11.47 -8.10
C PRO A 232 -16.72 -10.08 -8.62
N LEU A 233 -16.14 -9.54 -9.69
CA LEU A 233 -16.44 -8.19 -10.18
C LEU A 233 -17.70 -8.15 -11.06
N GLU A 234 -18.71 -7.35 -10.69
CA GLU A 234 -19.84 -7.05 -11.58
C GLU A 234 -19.39 -6.16 -12.76
N VAL A 235 -19.36 -6.72 -13.98
CA VAL A 235 -19.00 -6.00 -15.21
C VAL A 235 -20.25 -5.73 -16.04
N GLY A 236 -20.58 -4.47 -16.28
CA GLY A 236 -21.83 -4.09 -16.94
C GLY A 236 -22.03 -4.60 -18.37
N ALA A 237 -20.95 -4.92 -19.09
CA ALA A 237 -21.02 -5.56 -20.42
C ALA A 237 -21.21 -7.09 -20.38
N PHE A 238 -20.91 -7.72 -19.25
CA PHE A 238 -20.89 -9.18 -19.06
C PHE A 238 -21.27 -9.55 -17.60
N PRO A 239 -22.50 -9.22 -17.14
CA PRO A 239 -22.92 -9.47 -15.75
C PRO A 239 -22.77 -10.96 -15.37
N GLU A 240 -23.01 -11.86 -16.32
CA GLU A 240 -22.91 -13.31 -16.18
C GLU A 240 -21.54 -13.84 -15.73
N LEU A 241 -20.46 -13.05 -15.91
CA LEU A 241 -19.13 -13.38 -15.40
C LEU A 241 -19.16 -13.46 -13.86
N SER A 242 -19.79 -12.50 -13.20
CA SER A 242 -19.93 -12.49 -11.75
C SER A 242 -20.98 -13.48 -11.24
N GLU A 243 -22.11 -13.61 -11.95
CA GLU A 243 -23.19 -14.54 -11.60
C GLU A 243 -22.75 -16.01 -11.56
N LYS A 244 -21.74 -16.37 -12.35
CA LYS A 244 -21.25 -17.76 -12.50
C LYS A 244 -19.82 -17.98 -12.02
N GLY A 245 -18.99 -16.93 -12.01
CA GLY A 245 -17.57 -17.00 -11.65
C GLY A 245 -17.26 -16.63 -10.20
N ALA A 246 -18.15 -15.98 -9.46
CA ALA A 246 -17.97 -15.72 -8.03
C ALA A 246 -18.15 -17.00 -7.19
N TYR A 247 -17.59 -17.03 -5.97
CA TYR A 247 -17.76 -18.18 -5.05
C TYR A 247 -19.21 -18.32 -4.55
N SER A 248 -19.91 -17.21 -4.39
CA SER A 248 -21.31 -17.11 -4.00
C SER A 248 -21.90 -15.77 -4.45
N ALA A 249 -23.23 -15.64 -4.43
CA ALA A 249 -23.91 -14.39 -4.78
C ALA A 249 -23.63 -13.27 -3.75
N GLU A 250 -23.28 -13.64 -2.52
CA GLU A 250 -22.88 -12.76 -1.43
C GLU A 250 -21.43 -12.25 -1.55
N GLU A 251 -20.63 -12.83 -2.45
CA GLU A 251 -19.20 -12.53 -2.64
C GLU A 251 -18.91 -11.74 -3.93
N VAL A 252 -19.94 -11.07 -4.46
CA VAL A 252 -19.86 -10.19 -5.64
C VAL A 252 -19.64 -8.73 -5.21
N TYR A 253 -18.68 -8.06 -5.85
CA TYR A 253 -18.55 -6.60 -5.79
C TYR A 253 -19.47 -5.97 -6.83
N THR A 254 -20.63 -5.49 -6.38
CA THR A 254 -21.57 -4.77 -7.26
C THR A 254 -20.96 -3.44 -7.73
N ARG A 255 -21.52 -2.85 -8.79
CA ARG A 255 -21.18 -1.49 -9.23
C ARG A 255 -21.27 -0.47 -8.09
N THR A 256 -22.21 -0.64 -7.16
CA THR A 256 -22.38 0.28 -6.01
C THR A 256 -21.26 0.10 -4.99
N ASP A 257 -20.78 -1.14 -4.78
CA ASP A 257 -19.64 -1.41 -3.90
C ASP A 257 -18.34 -0.87 -4.48
N VAL A 258 -18.09 -1.07 -5.78
CA VAL A 258 -16.94 -0.49 -6.48
C VAL A 258 -16.97 1.04 -6.39
N GLN A 259 -18.10 1.68 -6.69
CA GLN A 259 -18.26 3.13 -6.56
C GLN A 259 -18.04 3.62 -5.13
N ARG A 260 -18.52 2.88 -4.13
CA ARG A 260 -18.32 3.20 -2.70
C ARG A 260 -16.85 3.09 -2.30
N ILE A 261 -16.16 2.04 -2.71
CA ILE A 261 -14.74 1.79 -2.42
C ILE A 261 -13.87 2.88 -3.06
N VAL A 262 -14.05 3.12 -4.36
CA VAL A 262 -13.31 4.14 -5.13
C VAL A 262 -13.50 5.52 -4.53
N LYS A 263 -14.75 5.95 -4.30
CA LYS A 263 -15.03 7.25 -3.68
C LYS A 263 -14.38 7.37 -2.29
N TYR A 264 -14.51 6.36 -1.44
CA TYR A 264 -13.98 6.38 -0.08
C TYR A 264 -12.44 6.42 -0.04
N ALA A 265 -11.78 5.77 -1.01
CA ALA A 265 -10.35 5.83 -1.25
C ALA A 265 -9.92 7.23 -1.73
N ASN A 266 -10.60 7.77 -2.73
CA ASN A 266 -10.23 9.07 -3.32
C ASN A 266 -10.40 10.22 -2.30
N GLU A 267 -11.45 10.22 -1.47
CA GLU A 267 -11.61 11.15 -0.33
C GLU A 267 -10.52 11.03 0.77
N ARG A 268 -9.60 10.07 0.64
CA ARG A 268 -8.46 9.78 1.54
C ARG A 268 -7.10 9.89 0.86
N GLY A 269 -7.04 10.43 -0.36
CA GLY A 269 -5.78 10.51 -1.08
C GLY A 269 -5.29 9.14 -1.58
N ILE A 270 -6.20 8.20 -1.82
CA ILE A 270 -5.86 6.86 -2.34
C ILE A 270 -6.52 6.70 -3.70
N ASP A 271 -5.71 6.55 -4.75
CA ASP A 271 -6.17 6.21 -6.10
C ASP A 271 -6.44 4.70 -6.21
N VAL A 272 -7.25 4.25 -7.17
CA VAL A 272 -7.59 2.83 -7.35
C VAL A 272 -7.18 2.35 -8.74
N VAL A 273 -6.10 1.58 -8.79
CA VAL A 273 -5.67 0.83 -9.99
C VAL A 273 -6.36 -0.52 -9.94
N MET A 274 -7.27 -0.82 -10.85
CA MET A 274 -7.87 -2.15 -10.95
C MET A 274 -7.01 -3.02 -11.87
N GLU A 275 -6.69 -4.24 -11.42
CA GLU A 275 -6.04 -5.28 -12.23
C GLU A 275 -7.08 -6.32 -12.65
N LEU A 276 -7.22 -6.48 -13.97
CA LEU A 276 -7.88 -7.62 -14.59
C LEU A 276 -6.76 -8.47 -15.18
N ASP A 277 -6.32 -9.49 -14.46
CA ASP A 277 -5.14 -10.25 -14.90
C ASP A 277 -5.45 -11.07 -16.17
N SER A 278 -4.56 -11.00 -17.15
CA SER A 278 -4.75 -11.58 -18.48
C SER A 278 -3.45 -11.59 -19.31
N PRO A 279 -3.25 -12.56 -20.20
CA PRO A 279 -4.16 -13.65 -20.55
C PRO A 279 -4.05 -14.88 -19.65
N GLY A 280 -3.10 -14.93 -18.70
CA GLY A 280 -3.06 -15.94 -17.62
C GLY A 280 -4.26 -15.82 -16.68
N HIS A 281 -4.26 -16.51 -15.54
CA HIS A 281 -5.12 -16.20 -14.39
C HIS A 281 -6.64 -15.98 -14.70
N THR A 282 -7.20 -16.71 -15.67
CA THR A 282 -8.54 -16.42 -16.24
C THR A 282 -9.50 -17.61 -16.28
N THR A 283 -9.19 -18.71 -15.60
CA THR A 283 -10.07 -19.90 -15.55
C THR A 283 -11.51 -19.58 -15.14
N ALA A 284 -11.75 -18.66 -14.19
CA ALA A 284 -13.10 -18.32 -13.74
C ALA A 284 -14.03 -17.79 -14.85
N ILE A 285 -13.47 -17.20 -15.92
CA ILE A 285 -14.23 -16.74 -17.10
C ILE A 285 -14.93 -17.92 -17.79
N SER A 286 -14.36 -19.13 -17.74
CA SER A 286 -14.93 -20.30 -18.41
C SER A 286 -16.27 -20.76 -17.82
N ALA A 287 -16.64 -20.31 -16.63
CA ALA A 287 -17.94 -20.59 -16.03
C ALA A 287 -19.10 -19.91 -16.81
N ALA A 288 -18.82 -18.77 -17.45
CA ALA A 288 -19.75 -18.06 -18.32
C ALA A 288 -19.42 -18.24 -19.82
N HIS A 289 -18.13 -18.19 -20.17
CA HIS A 289 -17.61 -18.18 -21.53
C HIS A 289 -16.50 -19.23 -21.75
N PRO A 290 -16.84 -20.53 -21.78
CA PRO A 290 -15.87 -21.60 -22.04
C PRO A 290 -15.20 -21.51 -23.43
N GLU A 291 -15.82 -20.80 -24.39
CA GLU A 291 -15.26 -20.52 -25.72
C GLU A 291 -14.00 -19.64 -25.69
N HIS A 292 -13.76 -18.90 -24.60
CA HIS A 292 -12.65 -17.96 -24.50
C HIS A 292 -11.42 -18.49 -23.76
N VAL A 293 -11.52 -19.62 -23.05
CA VAL A 293 -10.47 -20.11 -22.13
C VAL A 293 -9.88 -21.44 -22.60
N ALA A 294 -8.58 -21.45 -22.91
CA ALA A 294 -7.79 -22.66 -23.09
C ALA A 294 -7.53 -23.34 -21.74
N CYS A 295 -7.51 -24.67 -21.74
CA CYS A 295 -7.12 -25.50 -20.58
C CYS A 295 -7.91 -25.28 -19.28
N ALA A 296 -9.14 -24.75 -19.32
CA ALA A 296 -9.94 -24.50 -18.13
C ALA A 296 -10.04 -25.75 -17.22
N ALA A 297 -9.51 -25.63 -16.01
CA ALA A 297 -9.37 -26.69 -15.01
C ALA A 297 -8.65 -27.98 -15.51
N LYS A 298 -7.80 -27.90 -16.53
CA LYS A 298 -7.06 -29.03 -17.11
C LYS A 298 -6.13 -29.67 -16.09
N SER A 299 -6.02 -31.00 -16.12
CA SER A 299 -5.26 -31.81 -15.18
C SER A 299 -4.26 -32.73 -15.91
N PRO A 300 -3.05 -32.99 -15.38
CA PRO A 300 -2.46 -32.40 -14.17
C PRO A 300 -2.19 -30.91 -14.33
N TRP A 301 -2.66 -30.10 -13.38
CA TRP A 301 -2.60 -28.63 -13.47
C TRP A 301 -1.17 -28.12 -13.58
N SER A 302 -0.21 -28.79 -12.91
CA SER A 302 1.21 -28.40 -12.84
C SER A 302 1.97 -28.48 -14.17
N LYS A 303 1.33 -28.96 -15.23
CA LYS A 303 1.83 -28.87 -16.60
C LYS A 303 1.37 -27.58 -17.30
N TYR A 304 0.20 -27.06 -16.92
CA TYR A 304 -0.55 -26.04 -17.64
C TYR A 304 -0.72 -24.71 -16.88
N ALA A 305 -0.26 -24.64 -15.62
CA ALA A 305 -0.19 -23.43 -14.79
C ALA A 305 0.75 -23.65 -13.58
N SER A 306 1.22 -22.56 -12.97
CA SER A 306 2.05 -22.58 -11.75
C SER A 306 1.28 -22.99 -10.51
N GLU A 307 -0.04 -22.82 -10.52
CA GLU A 307 -0.94 -23.26 -9.46
C GLU A 307 -2.32 -23.69 -10.03
N PRO A 308 -3.13 -24.48 -9.29
CA PRO A 308 -4.45 -24.84 -9.75
C PRO A 308 -5.47 -23.70 -9.50
N PRO A 309 -6.48 -23.51 -10.38
CA PRO A 309 -6.75 -24.29 -11.58
C PRO A 309 -6.01 -23.70 -12.80
N ALA A 310 -5.57 -24.57 -13.70
CA ALA A 310 -5.04 -24.12 -14.97
C ALA A 310 -6.15 -23.51 -15.85
N GLY A 311 -5.80 -22.47 -16.60
CA GLY A 311 -6.67 -21.86 -17.60
C GLY A 311 -6.23 -20.44 -17.96
N GLN A 312 -6.21 -20.15 -19.26
CA GLN A 312 -5.74 -18.88 -19.82
C GLN A 312 -6.51 -18.54 -21.11
N LEU A 313 -6.66 -17.26 -21.45
CA LEU A 313 -7.42 -16.83 -22.62
C LEU A 313 -6.84 -17.38 -23.93
N ARG A 314 -7.71 -17.76 -24.88
CA ARG A 314 -7.35 -18.13 -26.26
C ARG A 314 -6.92 -16.91 -27.07
N ILE A 315 -5.71 -16.41 -26.83
CA ILE A 315 -5.15 -15.19 -27.45
C ILE A 315 -5.13 -15.21 -28.99
N ALA A 316 -5.05 -16.40 -29.62
CA ALA A 316 -5.10 -16.53 -31.07
C ALA A 316 -6.50 -16.24 -31.65
N SER A 317 -7.56 -16.39 -30.85
CA SER A 317 -8.95 -16.25 -31.30
C SER A 317 -9.37 -14.79 -31.45
N ARG A 318 -9.97 -14.50 -32.62
CA ARG A 318 -10.56 -13.20 -32.92
C ARG A 318 -11.77 -12.87 -32.04
N SER A 319 -12.55 -13.86 -31.61
CA SER A 319 -13.67 -13.63 -30.68
C SER A 319 -13.16 -13.31 -29.29
N THR A 320 -12.13 -14.01 -28.80
CA THR A 320 -11.50 -13.76 -27.50
C THR A 320 -10.83 -12.39 -27.43
N LEU A 321 -10.16 -11.95 -28.51
CA LEU A 321 -9.64 -10.57 -28.60
C LEU A 321 -10.77 -9.51 -28.52
N SER A 322 -11.92 -9.75 -29.17
CA SER A 322 -13.08 -8.85 -29.09
C SER A 322 -13.76 -8.86 -27.71
N PHE A 323 -13.79 -10.02 -27.04
CA PHE A 323 -14.26 -10.16 -25.67
C PHE A 323 -13.36 -9.35 -24.71
N ALA A 324 -12.04 -9.56 -24.77
CA ALA A 324 -11.06 -8.81 -23.98
C ALA A 324 -11.18 -7.29 -24.22
N ARG A 325 -11.27 -6.86 -25.50
CA ARG A 325 -11.49 -5.45 -25.85
C ARG A 325 -12.71 -4.85 -25.16
N THR A 326 -13.82 -5.61 -25.10
CA THR A 326 -15.09 -5.17 -24.49
C THR A 326 -15.01 -5.18 -22.96
N LEU A 327 -14.39 -6.21 -22.37
CA LEU A 327 -14.21 -6.36 -20.91
C LEU A 327 -13.37 -5.21 -20.34
N PHE A 328 -12.19 -4.98 -20.89
CA PHE A 328 -11.32 -3.86 -20.48
C PHE A 328 -11.99 -2.50 -20.69
N SER A 329 -12.70 -2.31 -21.81
CA SER A 329 -13.43 -1.06 -22.09
C SER A 329 -14.54 -0.80 -21.06
N SER A 330 -15.30 -1.84 -20.69
CA SER A 330 -16.39 -1.72 -19.70
C SER A 330 -15.89 -1.37 -18.30
N VAL A 331 -14.72 -1.88 -17.89
CA VAL A 331 -14.14 -1.59 -16.57
C VAL A 331 -13.39 -0.26 -16.57
N ALA A 332 -12.63 0.05 -17.63
CA ALA A 332 -11.94 1.33 -17.77
C ALA A 332 -12.92 2.51 -17.72
N ALA A 333 -14.07 2.42 -18.41
CA ALA A 333 -15.12 3.43 -18.39
C ALA A 333 -15.78 3.65 -17.02
N ALA A 334 -15.66 2.69 -16.08
CA ALA A 334 -16.28 2.76 -14.77
C ALA A 334 -15.39 3.41 -13.69
N LEU A 335 -14.09 3.55 -13.94
CA LEU A 335 -13.10 4.04 -12.97
C LEU A 335 -12.68 5.48 -13.27
N PRO A 336 -12.65 6.40 -12.29
CA PRO A 336 -12.25 7.80 -12.49
C PRO A 336 -10.73 7.98 -12.60
N GLY A 337 -9.93 7.12 -11.95
CA GLY A 337 -8.46 7.22 -11.96
C GLY A 337 -7.83 7.01 -13.34
N THR A 338 -6.68 7.65 -13.59
CA THR A 338 -5.96 7.61 -14.88
C THR A 338 -5.08 6.36 -15.05
N MET A 339 -5.39 5.25 -14.38
CA MET A 339 -4.54 4.05 -14.31
C MET A 339 -5.36 2.76 -14.33
N MET A 340 -4.84 1.71 -14.97
CA MET A 340 -5.41 0.36 -14.96
C MET A 340 -4.34 -0.68 -15.27
N SER A 341 -4.41 -1.88 -14.68
CA SER A 341 -3.52 -2.99 -15.01
C SER A 341 -4.22 -4.06 -15.86
N SER A 342 -3.48 -4.63 -16.80
CA SER A 342 -3.84 -5.84 -17.53
C SER A 342 -3.21 -7.11 -16.97
N GLY A 343 -2.39 -7.01 -15.92
CA GLY A 343 -1.63 -8.11 -15.37
C GLY A 343 -0.61 -8.67 -16.36
N GLY A 344 -0.65 -9.98 -16.61
CA GLY A 344 0.17 -10.67 -17.59
C GLY A 344 1.37 -11.38 -16.98
N ASP A 345 1.21 -12.00 -15.81
CA ASP A 345 2.18 -12.92 -15.24
C ASP A 345 1.91 -14.38 -15.65
N GLU A 346 2.93 -15.22 -15.48
CA GLU A 346 2.86 -16.69 -15.48
C GLU A 346 2.12 -17.41 -16.64
N VAL A 347 2.07 -16.81 -17.84
CA VAL A 347 1.43 -17.45 -19.01
C VAL A 347 2.13 -18.76 -19.40
N ASN A 348 1.35 -19.81 -19.61
CA ASN A 348 1.87 -21.16 -19.75
C ASN A 348 1.82 -21.64 -21.23
N LEU A 349 2.98 -21.76 -21.89
CA LEU A 349 3.03 -22.17 -23.29
C LEU A 349 2.44 -23.58 -23.55
N PRO A 350 2.74 -24.64 -22.75
CA PRO A 350 2.12 -25.95 -22.90
C PRO A 350 0.59 -25.97 -22.89
N CYS A 351 -0.06 -24.96 -22.29
CA CYS A 351 -1.51 -24.83 -22.41
C CYS A 351 -1.95 -24.45 -23.83
N TRP A 352 -1.40 -23.38 -24.42
CA TRP A 352 -1.75 -22.97 -25.79
C TRP A 352 -1.28 -23.96 -26.86
N GLU A 353 -0.13 -24.61 -26.64
CA GLU A 353 0.43 -25.64 -27.54
C GLU A 353 -0.43 -26.91 -27.61
N GLU A 354 -1.23 -27.18 -26.57
CA GLU A 354 -2.07 -28.38 -26.44
C GLU A 354 -3.57 -28.06 -26.28
N ASP A 355 -4.01 -26.89 -26.75
CA ASP A 355 -5.43 -26.51 -26.89
C ASP A 355 -5.78 -26.51 -28.39
N GLU A 356 -6.62 -27.45 -28.81
CA GLU A 356 -6.90 -27.71 -30.23
C GLU A 356 -7.46 -26.47 -30.96
N GLU A 357 -8.30 -25.68 -30.29
CA GLU A 357 -8.85 -24.43 -30.83
C GLU A 357 -7.77 -23.37 -31.03
N THR A 358 -6.90 -23.14 -30.04
CA THR A 358 -5.77 -22.21 -30.13
C THR A 358 -4.82 -22.61 -31.26
N VAL A 359 -4.44 -23.88 -31.36
CA VAL A 359 -3.58 -24.39 -32.45
C VAL A 359 -4.25 -24.22 -33.82
N ALA A 360 -5.55 -24.50 -33.94
CA ALA A 360 -6.29 -24.33 -35.18
C ALA A 360 -6.40 -22.86 -35.61
N ASP A 361 -6.57 -21.93 -34.66
CA ASP A 361 -6.62 -20.49 -34.95
C ASP A 361 -5.25 -19.92 -35.32
N LEU A 362 -4.17 -20.33 -34.64
CA LEU A 362 -2.79 -19.98 -35.03
C LEU A 362 -2.48 -20.44 -36.46
N ALA A 363 -2.81 -21.69 -36.80
CA ALA A 363 -2.62 -22.25 -38.13
C ALA A 363 -3.48 -21.54 -39.20
N ARG A 364 -4.76 -21.26 -38.91
CA ARG A 364 -5.66 -20.53 -39.84
C ARG A 364 -5.18 -19.11 -40.11
N ARG A 365 -4.58 -18.47 -39.11
CA ARG A 365 -4.06 -17.10 -39.17
C ARG A 365 -2.63 -17.02 -39.70
N ASN A 366 -1.91 -18.14 -39.76
CA ASN A 366 -0.48 -18.22 -40.09
C ASN A 366 0.38 -17.29 -39.22
N ILE A 367 0.24 -17.42 -37.90
CA ILE A 367 1.00 -16.68 -36.88
C ILE A 367 1.52 -17.59 -35.77
N THR A 368 2.51 -17.12 -35.01
CA THR A 368 3.03 -17.81 -33.82
C THR A 368 2.26 -17.43 -32.55
N ILE A 369 2.50 -18.16 -31.45
CA ILE A 369 2.01 -17.79 -30.11
C ILE A 369 2.51 -16.40 -29.70
N ALA A 370 3.78 -16.07 -30.00
CA ALA A 370 4.36 -14.76 -29.70
C ALA A 370 3.66 -13.62 -30.46
N ASP A 371 3.34 -13.83 -31.76
CA ASP A 371 2.57 -12.86 -32.54
C ASP A 371 1.16 -12.64 -31.96
N ALA A 372 0.50 -13.72 -31.52
CA ALA A 372 -0.82 -13.64 -30.88
C ALA A 372 -0.76 -12.94 -29.51
N LEU A 373 0.30 -13.15 -28.73
CA LEU A 373 0.50 -12.52 -27.43
C LEU A 373 0.79 -11.02 -27.59
N ASN A 374 1.62 -10.66 -28.57
CA ASN A 374 1.89 -9.28 -28.96
C ASN A 374 0.59 -8.55 -29.37
N GLU A 375 -0.23 -9.18 -30.21
CA GLU A 375 -1.52 -8.61 -30.62
C GLU A 375 -2.49 -8.47 -29.43
N PHE A 376 -2.53 -9.44 -28.52
CA PHE A 376 -3.36 -9.38 -27.32
C PHE A 376 -2.97 -8.21 -26.41
N VAL A 377 -1.68 -8.10 -26.05
CA VAL A 377 -1.19 -7.02 -25.18
C VAL A 377 -1.39 -5.65 -25.84
N GLN A 378 -1.09 -5.50 -27.13
CA GLN A 378 -1.34 -4.26 -27.86
C GLN A 378 -2.83 -3.89 -27.92
N THR A 379 -3.72 -4.88 -28.07
CA THR A 379 -5.17 -4.66 -28.06
C THR A 379 -5.65 -4.16 -26.70
N VAL A 380 -5.21 -4.82 -25.61
CA VAL A 380 -5.61 -4.45 -24.25
C VAL A 380 -5.04 -3.09 -23.83
N GLN A 381 -3.74 -2.86 -24.02
CA GLN A 381 -3.12 -1.56 -23.72
C GLN A 381 -3.71 -0.44 -24.59
N GLY A 382 -4.04 -0.72 -25.84
CA GLY A 382 -4.75 0.20 -26.73
C GLY A 382 -6.08 0.64 -26.15
N VAL A 383 -6.92 -0.29 -25.65
CA VAL A 383 -8.19 0.04 -25.00
C VAL A 383 -8.00 0.87 -23.72
N ILE A 384 -7.03 0.49 -22.88
CA ILE A 384 -6.74 1.24 -21.65
C ILE A 384 -6.37 2.70 -21.99
N LYS A 385 -5.60 2.90 -23.05
CA LYS A 385 -5.19 4.23 -23.54
C LYS A 385 -6.30 4.99 -24.27
N GLU A 386 -7.19 4.31 -25.01
CA GLU A 386 -8.42 4.90 -25.59
C GLU A 386 -9.32 5.53 -24.50
N HIS A 387 -9.33 4.95 -23.29
CA HIS A 387 -10.00 5.50 -22.10
C HIS A 387 -9.16 6.52 -21.30
N GLY A 388 -8.05 7.00 -21.85
CA GLY A 388 -7.18 8.01 -21.24
C GLY A 388 -6.40 7.51 -20.02
N LYS A 389 -6.19 6.19 -19.87
CA LYS A 389 -5.47 5.60 -18.74
C LYS A 389 -4.07 5.15 -19.13
N THR A 390 -3.15 5.22 -18.16
CA THR A 390 -1.85 4.56 -18.20
C THR A 390 -2.02 3.05 -17.98
N PRO A 391 -1.51 2.18 -18.88
CA PRO A 391 -1.50 0.75 -18.66
C PRO A 391 -0.37 0.31 -17.72
N PHE A 392 -0.70 -0.64 -16.84
CA PHE A 392 0.23 -1.40 -16.02
C PHE A 392 0.28 -2.85 -16.51
N ILE A 393 1.46 -3.46 -16.46
CA ILE A 393 1.70 -4.83 -16.94
C ILE A 393 2.79 -5.51 -16.09
N LYS A 394 2.75 -6.82 -15.90
CA LYS A 394 3.77 -7.56 -15.14
C LYS A 394 5.08 -7.66 -15.93
N SER A 395 6.20 -7.82 -15.22
CA SER A 395 7.54 -7.94 -15.81
C SER A 395 7.69 -9.07 -16.83
N ASP A 396 6.95 -10.16 -16.68
CA ASP A 396 7.00 -11.36 -17.53
C ASP A 396 6.76 -11.06 -19.00
N MET A 397 5.75 -10.25 -19.32
CA MET A 397 5.46 -9.84 -20.71
C MET A 397 6.67 -9.17 -21.36
N VAL A 398 7.38 -8.32 -20.61
CA VAL A 398 8.49 -7.51 -21.13
C VAL A 398 9.84 -8.25 -21.09
N LEU A 399 10.09 -9.06 -20.06
CA LEU A 399 11.39 -9.70 -19.83
C LEU A 399 11.44 -11.16 -20.32
N THR A 400 10.37 -11.93 -20.10
CA THR A 400 10.29 -13.36 -20.47
C THR A 400 9.79 -13.53 -21.90
N HIS A 401 8.79 -12.75 -22.31
CA HIS A 401 8.13 -12.89 -23.61
C HIS A 401 8.54 -11.83 -24.66
N ASP A 402 9.36 -10.85 -24.25
CA ASP A 402 9.86 -9.74 -25.09
C ASP A 402 8.76 -8.96 -25.84
N VAL A 403 7.58 -8.84 -25.23
CA VAL A 403 6.41 -8.19 -25.82
C VAL A 403 6.64 -6.66 -25.92
N PRO A 404 6.43 -6.04 -27.09
CA PRO A 404 6.48 -4.59 -27.22
C PRO A 404 5.25 -3.95 -26.55
N VAL A 405 5.51 -3.02 -25.62
CA VAL A 405 4.51 -2.25 -24.86
C VAL A 405 4.53 -0.78 -25.26
N LEU A 406 3.48 -0.04 -24.90
CA LEU A 406 3.41 1.41 -25.13
C LEU A 406 4.44 2.18 -24.29
N ASP A 407 4.98 3.29 -24.80
CA ASP A 407 6.03 4.10 -24.12
C ASP A 407 5.66 4.57 -22.70
N ASP A 408 4.37 4.80 -22.45
CA ASP A 408 3.82 5.21 -21.15
C ASP A 408 3.44 4.04 -20.24
N THR A 409 3.67 2.79 -20.65
CA THR A 409 3.44 1.61 -19.80
C THR A 409 4.27 1.65 -18.53
N VAL A 410 3.67 1.26 -17.41
CA VAL A 410 4.37 1.01 -16.14
C VAL A 410 4.49 -0.49 -15.92
N VAL A 411 5.72 -0.98 -15.79
CA VAL A 411 6.01 -2.41 -15.58
C VAL A 411 6.07 -2.73 -14.09
N VAL A 412 5.24 -3.67 -13.63
CA VAL A 412 5.25 -4.17 -12.26
C VAL A 412 6.27 -5.30 -12.15
N VAL A 413 7.41 -4.99 -11.56
CA VAL A 413 8.54 -5.91 -11.39
C VAL A 413 8.35 -6.70 -10.10
N TRP A 414 7.96 -7.96 -10.23
CA TRP A 414 7.53 -8.76 -9.07
C TRP A 414 8.43 -9.96 -8.73
N GLN A 415 9.27 -10.44 -9.65
CA GLN A 415 10.12 -11.60 -9.41
C GLN A 415 11.35 -11.24 -8.56
N THR A 416 12.31 -10.50 -9.12
CA THR A 416 13.56 -10.12 -8.43
C THR A 416 13.84 -8.60 -8.47
N SER A 417 14.83 -8.13 -7.73
CA SER A 417 15.29 -6.73 -7.82
C SER A 417 16.20 -6.49 -9.03
N GLU A 418 16.87 -7.54 -9.49
CA GLU A 418 17.72 -7.56 -10.67
C GLU A 418 16.89 -7.26 -11.93
N ASP A 419 15.64 -7.74 -11.98
CA ASP A 419 14.67 -7.43 -13.04
C ASP A 419 14.34 -5.92 -13.13
N ALA A 420 14.39 -5.19 -12.01
CA ALA A 420 14.14 -3.75 -12.02
C ALA A 420 15.24 -3.00 -12.78
N ALA A 421 16.49 -3.46 -12.71
CA ALA A 421 17.57 -2.95 -13.53
C ALA A 421 17.37 -3.32 -15.01
N ALA A 422 16.89 -4.53 -15.32
CA ALA A 422 16.59 -4.95 -16.70
C ALA A 422 15.50 -4.08 -17.35
N VAL A 423 14.41 -3.78 -16.63
CA VAL A 423 13.34 -2.88 -17.09
C VAL A 423 13.82 -1.43 -17.21
N ALA A 424 14.58 -0.93 -16.23
CA ALA A 424 15.15 0.42 -16.29
C ALA A 424 16.11 0.61 -17.48
N ASN A 425 16.89 -0.42 -17.83
CA ASN A 425 17.76 -0.42 -19.02
C ASN A 425 16.96 -0.34 -20.33
N ARG A 426 15.72 -0.87 -20.37
CA ARG A 426 14.77 -0.69 -21.48
C ARG A 426 14.11 0.70 -21.49
N ARG A 427 14.43 1.58 -20.53
CA ARG A 427 13.88 2.94 -20.34
C ARG A 427 12.36 3.00 -20.08
N LEU A 428 11.78 1.90 -19.60
CA LEU A 428 10.38 1.84 -19.21
C LEU A 428 10.18 2.33 -17.77
N ARG A 429 8.98 2.84 -17.47
CA ARG A 429 8.57 3.16 -16.09
C ARG A 429 8.32 1.86 -15.32
N LEU A 430 8.58 1.83 -14.02
CA LEU A 430 8.37 0.61 -13.22
C LEU A 430 7.86 0.85 -11.80
N ILE A 431 7.12 -0.13 -11.30
CA ILE A 431 6.89 -0.39 -9.87
C ILE A 431 7.82 -1.52 -9.43
N HIS A 432 8.52 -1.33 -8.31
CA HIS A 432 9.36 -2.34 -7.69
C HIS A 432 8.57 -3.10 -6.61
N GLN A 433 8.20 -4.35 -6.93
CA GLN A 433 7.40 -5.27 -6.09
C GLN A 433 8.07 -6.67 -5.87
N PRO A 434 9.40 -6.77 -5.72
CA PRO A 434 10.12 -8.05 -5.84
C PRO A 434 9.79 -9.03 -4.71
N SER A 435 9.59 -10.29 -5.08
CA SER A 435 9.16 -11.38 -4.20
C SER A 435 10.17 -11.67 -3.10
N ASN A 436 11.46 -11.67 -3.44
CA ASN A 436 12.59 -11.88 -2.53
C ASN A 436 12.77 -10.79 -1.45
N TYR A 437 11.91 -9.77 -1.41
CA TYR A 437 11.82 -8.80 -0.31
C TYR A 437 10.39 -8.62 0.23
N PHE A 438 9.42 -8.31 -0.63
CA PHE A 438 8.11 -7.86 -0.16
C PHE A 438 7.09 -8.98 0.04
N TYR A 439 7.23 -10.14 -0.61
CA TYR A 439 6.39 -11.30 -0.31
C TYR A 439 6.80 -11.90 1.04
N LEU A 440 8.10 -11.89 1.35
CA LEU A 440 8.64 -12.30 2.66
C LEU A 440 8.06 -11.49 3.83
N ALA A 441 7.54 -10.29 3.57
CA ALA A 441 6.82 -9.53 4.59
C ALA A 441 5.54 -10.25 5.03
N TYR A 442 4.85 -10.98 4.15
CA TYR A 442 3.56 -11.60 4.44
C TYR A 442 3.55 -13.13 4.41
N SER A 443 4.56 -13.76 3.82
CA SER A 443 4.65 -15.22 3.73
C SER A 443 4.62 -15.89 5.10
N PHE A 444 3.82 -16.95 5.21
CA PHE A 444 4.01 -17.99 6.21
C PHE A 444 4.89 -19.07 5.57
N ASP A 445 6.03 -19.39 6.19
CA ASP A 445 6.82 -20.56 5.80
C ASP A 445 6.29 -21.79 6.55
N PRO A 446 5.54 -22.70 5.90
CA PRO A 446 4.98 -23.89 6.56
C PRO A 446 6.05 -24.95 6.85
N PHE A 447 7.27 -24.77 6.32
CA PHE A 447 8.43 -25.63 6.55
C PHE A 447 9.40 -25.06 7.59
N ALA A 448 9.12 -23.87 8.14
CA ALA A 448 9.96 -23.25 9.17
C ALA A 448 10.16 -24.17 10.37
N ASN A 449 11.42 -24.49 10.68
CA ASN A 449 11.84 -25.46 11.70
C ASN A 449 11.41 -26.92 11.48
N LEU A 450 10.98 -27.30 10.26
CA LEU A 450 10.81 -28.69 9.86
C LEU A 450 12.10 -29.25 9.23
N THR A 451 12.26 -30.56 9.30
CA THR A 451 13.29 -31.30 8.54
C THR A 451 12.74 -31.72 7.18
N ALA A 452 13.62 -31.95 6.19
CA ALA A 452 13.21 -32.38 4.85
C ALA A 452 12.30 -33.64 4.83
N ALA A 453 12.41 -34.53 5.83
CA ALA A 453 11.51 -35.68 5.98
C ALA A 453 10.10 -35.30 6.46
N GLN A 454 9.96 -34.20 7.20
CA GLN A 454 8.69 -33.65 7.67
C GLN A 454 8.00 -32.78 6.61
N HIS A 455 8.71 -32.27 5.60
CA HIS A 455 8.09 -31.48 4.53
C HIS A 455 7.03 -32.31 3.77
N ALA A 456 7.29 -33.61 3.56
CA ALA A 456 6.33 -34.53 2.95
C ALA A 456 5.05 -34.80 3.79
N LEU A 457 4.99 -34.30 5.03
CA LEU A 457 3.81 -34.35 5.90
C LEU A 457 2.98 -33.05 5.84
N VAL A 458 3.52 -31.98 5.26
CA VAL A 458 2.83 -30.70 5.05
C VAL A 458 2.03 -30.79 3.76
N LEU A 459 0.72 -30.98 3.88
CA LEU A 459 -0.19 -30.96 2.74
C LEU A 459 -0.46 -29.50 2.33
N GLY A 460 0.02 -29.09 1.15
CA GLY A 460 -0.31 -27.80 0.53
C GLY A 460 0.63 -26.63 0.84
N GLY A 461 1.88 -26.89 1.23
CA GLY A 461 2.91 -25.84 1.24
C GLY A 461 3.50 -25.64 -0.15
N GLN A 462 3.32 -24.45 -0.73
CA GLN A 462 3.91 -24.08 -2.02
C GLN A 462 5.17 -23.25 -1.76
N ASP A 463 6.30 -23.61 -2.39
CA ASP A 463 7.60 -22.99 -2.14
C ASP A 463 7.65 -21.53 -2.59
N SER A 464 8.19 -20.66 -1.75
CA SER A 464 8.62 -19.30 -2.10
C SER A 464 9.83 -18.88 -1.26
N LEU A 465 10.86 -19.73 -1.31
CA LEU A 465 12.16 -19.49 -0.69
C LEU A 465 13.12 -18.82 -1.69
N LEU A 466 13.29 -17.50 -1.61
CA LEU A 466 14.55 -16.85 -2.00
C LEU A 466 14.87 -15.65 -1.08
N VAL A 467 15.99 -15.77 -0.37
CA VAL A 467 16.57 -14.70 0.46
C VAL A 467 17.50 -13.85 -0.39
N ALA A 468 17.28 -12.53 -0.42
CA ALA A 468 18.23 -11.58 -0.95
C ALA A 468 18.51 -10.44 0.05
N ARG A 469 19.71 -9.86 -0.03
CA ARG A 469 20.11 -8.63 0.68
C ARG A 469 20.37 -7.55 -0.38
N PRO A 470 19.91 -6.30 -0.22
CA PRO A 470 20.06 -5.30 -1.28
C PRO A 470 21.54 -4.94 -1.46
N THR A 471 22.05 -5.07 -2.69
CA THR A 471 23.39 -4.60 -3.05
C THR A 471 23.32 -3.51 -4.11
N SER A 472 23.80 -2.32 -3.72
CA SER A 472 24.03 -1.11 -4.53
C SER A 472 22.82 -0.28 -4.98
N ALA A 473 23.06 1.01 -5.12
CA ALA A 473 22.10 2.00 -5.61
C ALA A 473 22.14 2.07 -7.14
N HIS A 474 21.03 2.47 -7.77
CA HIS A 474 20.95 2.71 -9.21
C HIS A 474 20.44 4.13 -9.49
N GLU A 475 21.10 4.80 -10.43
CA GLU A 475 20.68 6.09 -10.99
C GLU A 475 19.68 5.81 -12.13
N GLY A 476 18.40 5.78 -11.79
CA GLY A 476 17.29 5.58 -12.73
C GLY A 476 16.11 6.52 -12.43
N PRO A 477 15.06 6.55 -13.29
CA PRO A 477 13.85 7.30 -13.01
C PRO A 477 13.19 6.86 -11.68
N PRO A 478 12.42 7.74 -11.01
CA PRO A 478 11.98 7.53 -9.63
C PRO A 478 11.19 6.23 -9.41
N PHE A 479 11.70 5.40 -8.50
CA PHE A 479 11.19 4.06 -8.19
C PHE A 479 9.96 4.09 -7.26
N SER A 480 8.76 4.03 -7.83
CA SER A 480 7.59 3.61 -7.03
C SER A 480 7.72 2.14 -6.61
N GLY A 481 7.10 1.74 -5.51
CA GLY A 481 7.18 0.36 -5.03
C GLY A 481 5.96 -0.09 -4.26
N GLN A 482 5.87 -1.41 -4.08
CA GLN A 482 4.63 -2.10 -3.76
C GLN A 482 4.84 -3.32 -2.87
N MET A 483 4.01 -3.46 -1.84
CA MET A 483 4.06 -4.57 -0.87
C MET A 483 2.82 -5.47 -1.01
N PRO A 484 2.90 -6.61 -1.71
CA PRO A 484 1.72 -7.38 -2.08
C PRO A 484 1.29 -8.39 -1.02
N LEU A 485 -0.01 -8.39 -0.71
CA LEU A 485 -0.65 -9.50 -0.04
C LEU A 485 -1.41 -10.32 -1.09
N TRP A 486 -0.92 -11.52 -1.37
CA TRP A 486 -1.66 -12.55 -2.08
C TRP A 486 -2.58 -13.33 -1.13
N SER A 487 -3.59 -14.01 -1.66
CA SER A 487 -4.78 -14.41 -0.86
C SER A 487 -5.11 -15.88 -0.83
N GLU A 488 -4.29 -16.72 -1.44
CA GLU A 488 -4.37 -18.19 -1.37
C GLU A 488 -4.47 -18.67 0.09
N GLN A 489 -3.86 -17.91 1.01
CA GLN A 489 -3.89 -18.12 2.46
C GLN A 489 -4.30 -16.87 3.26
N SER A 490 -4.92 -15.85 2.63
CA SER A 490 -5.36 -14.61 3.30
C SER A 490 -6.87 -14.39 3.20
N SER A 491 -7.50 -14.13 4.35
CA SER A 491 -8.95 -14.01 4.52
C SER A 491 -9.30 -12.89 5.53
N PRO A 492 -10.57 -12.52 5.72
CA PRO A 492 -10.98 -11.50 6.70
C PRO A 492 -10.48 -11.76 8.14
N GLU A 493 -10.26 -13.02 8.51
CA GLU A 493 -9.74 -13.44 9.82
C GLU A 493 -8.30 -13.02 10.08
N ASN A 494 -7.43 -13.06 9.05
CA ASN A 494 -5.99 -12.80 9.19
C ASN A 494 -5.50 -11.50 8.52
N LEU A 495 -6.32 -10.83 7.71
CA LEU A 495 -5.99 -9.59 6.99
C LEU A 495 -5.26 -8.54 7.84
N ASP A 496 -5.73 -8.31 9.07
CA ASP A 496 -5.18 -7.25 9.91
C ASP A 496 -3.83 -7.59 10.56
N PRO A 497 -3.68 -8.73 11.26
CA PRO A 497 -2.38 -9.13 11.78
C PRO A 497 -1.38 -9.52 10.68
N ILE A 498 -1.85 -9.85 9.46
CA ILE A 498 -0.96 -10.05 8.31
C ILE A 498 -0.47 -8.72 7.74
N VAL A 499 -1.35 -7.78 7.42
CA VAL A 499 -0.97 -6.50 6.82
C VAL A 499 -0.27 -5.56 7.82
N TRP A 500 -0.75 -5.46 9.05
CA TRP A 500 -0.38 -4.36 9.95
C TRP A 500 0.42 -4.82 11.19
N PRO A 501 1.51 -4.14 11.57
CA PRO A 501 2.02 -2.88 11.01
C PRO A 501 3.05 -3.05 9.87
N ARG A 502 3.24 -4.26 9.32
CA ARG A 502 4.25 -4.57 8.29
C ARG A 502 4.18 -3.64 7.08
N LEU A 503 2.98 -3.37 6.58
CA LEU A 503 2.73 -2.47 5.45
C LEU A 503 3.20 -1.03 5.71
N ALA A 504 3.18 -0.59 6.98
CA ALA A 504 3.69 0.72 7.34
C ALA A 504 5.21 0.81 7.18
N ALA A 505 5.95 -0.30 7.32
CA ALA A 505 7.39 -0.33 7.06
C ALA A 505 7.70 0.09 5.62
N GLY A 506 6.98 -0.48 4.63
CA GLY A 506 7.08 -0.04 3.24
C GLY A 506 6.61 1.40 3.03
N ALA A 507 5.52 1.81 3.68
CA ALA A 507 5.03 3.19 3.62
C ALA A 507 6.13 4.19 3.99
N GLU A 508 6.94 3.92 5.02
CA GLU A 508 8.08 4.77 5.37
C GLU A 508 9.24 4.67 4.38
N VAL A 509 9.58 3.47 3.89
CA VAL A 509 10.64 3.32 2.88
C VAL A 509 10.34 4.15 1.62
N PHE A 510 9.09 4.16 1.14
CA PHE A 510 8.72 4.87 -0.08
C PHE A 510 8.31 6.33 0.13
N TRP A 511 7.74 6.70 1.29
CA TRP A 511 7.48 8.10 1.62
C TRP A 511 8.78 8.83 1.98
N THR A 512 9.54 8.29 2.93
CA THR A 512 10.75 8.92 3.43
C THR A 512 11.89 8.75 2.44
N GLY A 513 12.13 7.57 1.86
CA GLY A 513 13.24 7.34 0.93
C GLY A 513 14.64 7.38 1.57
N ALA A 514 15.61 6.71 0.94
CA ALA A 514 16.97 6.61 1.49
C ALA A 514 17.82 7.89 1.31
N THR A 515 17.68 8.58 0.18
CA THR A 515 18.52 9.72 -0.22
C THR A 515 17.72 10.85 -0.86
N LEU A 516 18.28 12.06 -0.81
CA LEU A 516 17.90 13.18 -1.67
C LEU A 516 18.45 12.98 -3.10
N PRO A 517 17.95 13.69 -4.12
CA PRO A 517 18.44 13.58 -5.51
C PRO A 517 19.94 13.89 -5.71
N ASN A 518 20.59 14.51 -4.72
CA ASN A 518 22.03 14.77 -4.71
C ASN A 518 22.86 13.64 -4.03
N GLY A 519 22.26 12.49 -3.76
CA GLY A 519 22.89 11.33 -3.13
C GLY A 519 23.10 11.45 -1.61
N SER A 520 22.82 12.60 -0.98
CA SER A 520 22.93 12.72 0.48
C SER A 520 21.80 11.95 1.18
N PRO A 521 22.04 11.31 2.36
CA PRO A 521 20.99 10.61 3.10
C PRO A 521 19.82 11.55 3.41
N ARG A 522 18.60 11.12 3.13
CA ARG A 522 17.41 11.99 3.30
C ARG A 522 17.11 12.26 4.77
N LEU A 523 17.48 11.32 5.62
CA LEU A 523 17.63 11.48 7.07
C LEU A 523 18.97 10.87 7.47
N GLY A 524 19.54 11.35 8.59
CA GLY A 524 20.73 10.72 9.17
C GLY A 524 20.43 9.27 9.58
N ALA A 525 21.41 8.38 9.43
CA ALA A 525 21.26 6.92 9.60
C ALA A 525 20.59 6.49 10.92
N ASN A 526 20.68 7.31 11.98
CA ASN A 526 20.03 7.05 13.26
C ASN A 526 18.49 7.12 13.19
N ALA A 527 17.90 8.04 12.42
CA ALA A 527 16.44 8.27 12.41
C ALA A 527 15.65 7.14 11.71
N THR A 528 16.29 6.47 10.76
CA THR A 528 15.80 5.29 10.03
C THR A 528 16.47 3.98 10.47
N SER A 529 17.33 4.03 11.50
CA SER A 529 17.93 2.81 12.08
C SER A 529 16.85 1.92 12.71
N GLY A 530 17.11 0.61 12.73
CA GLY A 530 16.14 -0.39 13.19
C GLY A 530 15.58 -0.12 14.59
N THR A 531 16.38 0.39 15.52
CA THR A 531 15.97 0.66 16.92
C THR A 531 15.05 1.88 17.03
N HIS A 532 15.42 3.01 16.41
CA HIS A 532 14.59 4.22 16.39
C HIS A 532 13.32 4.05 15.55
N ALA A 533 13.40 3.33 14.42
CA ALA A 533 12.22 2.98 13.62
C ALA A 533 11.27 2.05 14.40
N LEU A 534 11.79 0.99 15.04
CA LEU A 534 10.98 0.07 15.83
C LEU A 534 10.22 0.78 16.98
N ALA A 535 10.85 1.73 17.66
CA ALA A 535 10.20 2.54 18.69
C ALA A 535 8.98 3.32 18.15
N ARG A 536 9.13 3.99 16.99
CA ARG A 536 8.03 4.73 16.33
C ARG A 536 6.97 3.78 15.75
N LEU A 537 7.38 2.63 15.25
CA LEU A 537 6.48 1.61 14.70
C LEU A 537 5.61 0.98 15.79
N HIS A 538 6.11 0.87 17.03
CA HIS A 538 5.27 0.51 18.19
C HIS A 538 4.22 1.58 18.49
N GLU A 539 4.57 2.87 18.52
CA GLU A 539 3.60 3.97 18.72
C GLU A 539 2.50 3.93 17.65
N LEU A 540 2.87 3.78 16.37
CA LEU A 540 1.91 3.57 15.28
C LEU A 540 1.05 2.33 15.53
N ARG A 541 1.64 1.17 15.87
CA ARG A 541 0.92 -0.08 16.09
C ARG A 541 -0.12 0.04 17.20
N TYR A 542 0.18 0.75 18.28
CA TYR A 542 -0.80 1.03 19.33
C TYR A 542 -1.91 1.97 18.83
N ARG A 543 -1.57 3.02 18.08
CA ARG A 543 -2.56 3.91 17.43
C ARG A 543 -3.47 3.16 16.45
N LEU A 544 -2.94 2.19 15.68
CA LEU A 544 -3.73 1.32 14.79
C LEU A 544 -4.78 0.50 15.57
N VAL A 545 -4.39 -0.08 16.71
CA VAL A 545 -5.29 -0.86 17.58
C VAL A 545 -6.34 0.01 18.23
N ASP A 546 -5.97 1.18 18.78
CA ASP A 546 -6.93 2.15 19.34
C ASP A 546 -7.94 2.62 18.29
N ARG A 547 -7.52 2.70 17.01
CA ARG A 547 -8.40 3.07 15.88
C ARG A 547 -9.18 1.88 15.28
N GLY A 548 -9.05 0.67 15.80
CA GLY A 548 -9.86 -0.50 15.44
C GLY A 548 -9.26 -1.50 14.44
N VAL A 549 -7.97 -1.38 14.12
CA VAL A 549 -7.23 -2.34 13.26
C VAL A 549 -6.57 -3.39 14.14
N LYS A 550 -6.73 -4.69 13.83
CA LYS A 550 -6.18 -5.80 14.64
C LYS A 550 -4.67 -6.04 14.36
N ALA A 551 -3.88 -4.97 14.34
CA ALA A 551 -2.45 -5.02 14.03
C ALA A 551 -1.67 -5.93 15.00
N ILE A 552 -0.77 -6.77 14.47
CA ILE A 552 0.00 -7.72 15.27
C ILE A 552 0.95 -6.98 16.24
N ALA A 553 1.32 -7.62 17.36
CA ALA A 553 2.32 -7.08 18.27
C ALA A 553 3.74 -7.45 17.78
N LEU A 554 4.64 -6.47 17.74
CA LEU A 554 6.02 -6.67 17.25
C LEU A 554 6.98 -7.19 18.34
N GLN A 555 6.74 -6.84 19.59
CA GLN A 555 7.53 -7.27 20.76
C GLN A 555 6.63 -7.42 22.00
N PRO A 556 7.07 -8.13 23.05
CA PRO A 556 6.41 -8.13 24.34
C PRO A 556 6.23 -6.70 24.89
N LYS A 557 5.09 -6.41 25.52
CA LYS A 557 4.79 -5.09 26.10
C LYS A 557 5.87 -4.58 27.07
N TRP A 558 6.64 -5.47 27.69
CA TRP A 558 7.76 -5.09 28.55
C TRP A 558 8.85 -4.32 27.80
N CYS A 559 9.22 -4.77 26.59
CA CYS A 559 10.16 -4.11 25.68
C CYS A 559 9.59 -2.80 25.15
N VAL A 560 8.31 -2.81 24.77
CA VAL A 560 7.63 -1.63 24.22
C VAL A 560 7.67 -0.44 25.18
N LEU A 561 7.54 -0.69 26.49
CA LEU A 561 7.61 0.36 27.52
C LEU A 561 9.04 0.72 27.96
N ARG A 562 10.05 0.12 27.32
CA ARG A 562 11.49 0.25 27.59
C ARG A 562 12.31 0.16 26.29
N PRO A 563 12.23 1.17 25.41
CA PRO A 563 13.02 1.19 24.18
C PRO A 563 14.51 0.98 24.46
N GLY A 564 15.17 0.10 23.71
CA GLY A 564 16.58 -0.28 23.89
C GLY A 564 16.81 -1.52 24.76
N GLU A 565 16.05 -1.72 25.84
CA GLU A 565 16.28 -2.80 26.84
C GLU A 565 15.95 -4.23 26.36
N CYS A 566 15.62 -4.40 25.07
CA CYS A 566 15.42 -5.69 24.41
C CYS A 566 16.25 -5.85 23.13
N ASP A 567 17.20 -4.94 22.88
CA ASP A 567 18.18 -5.11 21.81
C ASP A 567 19.24 -6.11 22.29
N LEU A 568 19.72 -7.00 21.41
CA LEU A 568 20.56 -8.15 21.83
C LEU A 568 21.91 -7.76 22.47
N ASP A 569 22.37 -6.53 22.22
CA ASP A 569 23.65 -5.97 22.66
C ASP A 569 23.47 -4.77 23.63
N SER A 570 22.30 -4.62 24.27
CA SER A 570 21.94 -3.49 25.17
C SER A 570 22.65 -3.49 26.53
#